data_AF-A0A1J3I7I8-F1
#
_entry.id   AF-A0A1J3I7I8-F1
#
_cell.length_a   1.000
_cell.length_b   1.000
_cell.length_c   1.000
_cell.angle_alpha   90.00
_cell.angle_beta   90.00
_cell.angle_gamma   90.00
#
_symmetry.space_group_name_H-M   'P 1'
#
loop_
_entity.id
_entity.type
_entity.pdbx_description
1 polymer ?
#
loop_
_entity_poly.entity_id
_entity_poly.type
_entity_poly.pdbx_seq_one_letter_code
_entity_poly.pdbx_strand_id
1 'polypeptide(L)'
;PFMSLLSLVPKTFLPFFSFRCRPVTRLRSVAARTMSSQSSQRVFQLKQDPLTGNSEWIVIEENDQTGAPETSTDGLLATTSYLDMLNDSRRNRAYRLAIEKTITEPCHVLDIGAGTGLLSMMA
;
A
#
# COMPACT_ATOMS: atom_id res chain seq x y z
N PRO A 1 10.18 -12.81 -65.14
CA PRO A 1 10.01 -14.27 -65.36
C PRO A 1 10.52 -15.08 -64.15
N PHE A 2 9.58 -15.67 -63.40
CA PHE A 2 9.67 -16.81 -62.46
C PHE A 2 10.70 -16.73 -61.30
N MET A 3 10.26 -16.54 -60.04
CA MET A 3 9.86 -17.56 -59.02
C MET A 3 11.07 -18.42 -58.59
N SER A 4 11.41 -18.73 -57.33
CA SER A 4 10.73 -18.85 -56.03
C SER A 4 11.86 -19.16 -54.99
N LEU A 5 12.05 -18.39 -53.92
CA LEU A 5 11.60 -18.61 -52.52
C LEU A 5 12.44 -19.58 -51.65
N LEU A 6 12.58 -19.18 -50.38
CA LEU A 6 13.02 -19.91 -49.17
C LEU A 6 14.54 -20.01 -48.98
N SER A 7 15.15 -19.80 -47.81
CA SER A 7 14.71 -19.48 -46.45
C SER A 7 15.99 -19.55 -45.59
N LEU A 8 16.21 -18.67 -44.63
CA LEU A 8 16.89 -19.05 -43.38
C LEU A 8 16.69 -17.97 -42.30
N VAL A 9 15.67 -18.17 -41.48
CA VAL A 9 15.51 -17.46 -40.20
C VAL A 9 16.22 -18.31 -39.14
N PRO A 10 17.20 -17.79 -38.40
CA PRO A 10 17.72 -18.51 -37.23
C PRO A 10 16.72 -18.37 -36.08
N LYS A 11 15.92 -19.43 -35.85
CA LYS A 11 15.19 -19.63 -34.60
C LYS A 11 16.20 -19.95 -33.49
N THR A 12 16.53 -18.99 -32.64
CA THR A 12 17.18 -19.30 -31.36
C THR A 12 16.14 -19.90 -30.42
N PHE A 13 16.25 -21.21 -30.26
CA PHE A 13 15.54 -22.04 -29.30
C PHE A 13 15.59 -21.43 -27.89
N LEU A 14 14.43 -21.17 -27.32
CA LEU A 14 14.25 -21.05 -25.88
C LEU A 14 14.43 -22.44 -25.27
N PRO A 15 15.35 -22.66 -24.31
CA PRO A 15 15.27 -23.84 -23.48
C PRO A 15 14.09 -23.64 -22.53
N PHE A 16 12.99 -24.35 -22.80
CA PHE A 16 11.95 -24.64 -21.83
C PHE A 16 12.60 -25.32 -20.62
N PHE A 17 12.86 -24.56 -19.55
CA PHE A 17 13.12 -25.16 -18.25
C PHE A 17 11.81 -25.79 -17.78
N SER A 18 11.74 -27.11 -17.93
CA SER A 18 10.72 -27.94 -17.33
C SER A 18 10.90 -27.89 -15.81
N PHE A 19 10.21 -26.96 -15.15
CA PHE A 19 10.10 -26.97 -13.71
C PHE A 19 9.23 -28.15 -13.32
N ARG A 20 9.90 -29.25 -12.98
CA ARG A 20 9.30 -30.46 -12.43
C ARG A 20 8.72 -30.12 -11.06
N CYS A 21 7.41 -29.82 -11.00
CA CYS A 21 6.69 -29.66 -9.75
C CYS A 21 6.76 -30.98 -8.96
N ARG A 22 7.52 -30.96 -7.85
CA ARG A 22 7.45 -32.03 -6.84
C ARG A 22 6.27 -31.73 -5.93
N PRO A 23 5.35 -32.69 -5.67
CA PRO A 23 4.33 -32.48 -4.66
C PRO A 23 4.99 -32.63 -3.29
N VAL A 24 5.16 -31.52 -2.57
CA VAL A 24 5.53 -31.57 -1.16
C VAL A 24 4.23 -31.50 -0.35
N THR A 25 3.73 -32.66 0.03
CA THR A 25 2.74 -32.80 1.09
C THR A 25 3.40 -32.55 2.44
N ARG A 26 3.16 -31.38 3.02
CA ARG A 26 3.23 -31.19 4.48
C ARG A 26 2.31 -30.05 4.89
N LEU A 27 1.06 -30.38 5.21
CA LEU A 27 0.23 -29.49 6.01
C LEU A 27 0.89 -29.33 7.38
N ARG A 28 1.61 -28.22 7.58
CA ARG A 28 1.88 -27.70 8.91
C ARG A 28 0.68 -26.86 9.30
N SER A 29 -0.10 -27.37 10.26
CA SER A 29 -1.04 -26.56 11.03
C SER A 29 -0.26 -25.40 11.65
N VAL A 30 -0.41 -24.21 11.08
CA VAL A 30 0.04 -22.97 11.70
C VAL A 30 -1.05 -22.60 12.68
N ALA A 31 -0.74 -22.64 13.98
CA ALA A 31 -1.62 -22.10 15.00
C ALA A 31 -1.93 -20.64 14.65
N ALA A 32 -3.17 -20.37 14.25
CA ALA A 32 -3.66 -19.03 14.00
C ALA A 32 -3.55 -18.25 15.31
N ARG A 33 -2.64 -17.27 15.36
CA ARG A 33 -2.60 -16.32 16.45
C ARG A 33 -3.83 -15.42 16.30
N THR A 34 -4.84 -15.63 17.14
CA THR A 34 -5.97 -14.71 17.27
C THR A 34 -5.44 -13.38 17.77
N MET A 35 -5.26 -12.42 16.87
CA MET A 35 -4.94 -11.04 17.23
C MET A 35 -6.24 -10.37 17.69
N SER A 36 -6.48 -10.41 18.99
CA SER A 36 -7.50 -9.55 19.62
C SER A 36 -6.97 -8.11 19.63
N SER A 37 -7.19 -7.36 18.55
CA SER A 37 -6.97 -5.91 18.56
C SER A 37 -8.16 -5.26 19.23
N GLN A 38 -8.03 -4.86 20.50
CA GLN A 38 -9.00 -3.98 21.14
C GLN A 38 -8.85 -2.60 20.50
N SER A 39 -9.64 -2.33 19.45
CA SER A 39 -9.61 -1.05 18.75
C SER A 39 -10.35 -0.02 19.59
N SER A 40 -9.62 0.78 20.39
CA SER A 40 -10.21 1.99 20.99
C SER A 40 -10.67 2.90 19.85
N GLN A 41 -11.97 3.12 19.74
CA GLN A 41 -12.51 4.06 18.76
C GLN A 41 -12.16 5.48 19.20
N ARG A 42 -11.55 6.23 18.28
CA ARG A 42 -11.15 7.62 18.47
C ARG A 42 -11.89 8.47 17.44
N VAL A 43 -12.53 9.54 17.89
CA VAL A 43 -13.25 10.48 17.05
C VAL A 43 -12.56 11.83 17.14
N PHE A 44 -12.42 12.51 15.99
CA PHE A 44 -11.91 13.88 15.95
C PHE A 44 -13.10 14.85 15.86
N GLN A 45 -13.16 15.80 16.78
CA GLN A 45 -14.15 16.88 16.77
C GLN A 45 -13.47 18.20 16.41
N LEU A 46 -13.98 18.88 15.38
CA LEU A 46 -13.56 20.24 15.05
C LEU A 46 -14.18 21.22 16.06
N LYS A 47 -13.35 22.04 16.69
CA LYS A 47 -13.76 23.19 17.50
C LYS A 47 -13.13 24.45 16.92
N GLN A 48 -13.93 25.51 16.84
CA GLN A 48 -13.48 26.81 16.36
C GLN A 48 -13.38 27.77 17.55
N ASP A 49 -12.26 28.45 17.68
CA ASP A 49 -12.07 29.52 18.65
C ASP A 49 -12.89 30.75 18.20
N PRO A 50 -13.89 31.20 18.98
CA PRO A 50 -14.75 32.31 18.59
C PRO A 50 -14.04 33.67 18.63
N LEU A 51 -12.90 33.77 19.33
CA LEU A 51 -12.16 35.04 19.49
C LEU A 51 -11.05 35.17 18.44
N THR A 52 -10.40 34.07 18.06
CA THR A 52 -9.29 34.08 17.10
C THR A 52 -9.67 33.56 15.71
N GLY A 53 -10.78 32.84 15.59
CA GLY A 53 -11.20 32.17 14.36
C GLY A 53 -10.42 30.89 14.05
N ASN A 54 -9.41 30.54 14.86
CA ASN A 54 -8.60 29.34 14.65
C ASN A 54 -9.41 28.06 14.86
N SER A 55 -9.04 27.02 14.12
CA SER A 55 -9.66 25.71 14.22
C SER A 55 -8.74 24.74 14.94
N GLU A 56 -9.26 24.06 15.95
CA GLU A 56 -8.59 22.97 16.67
C GLU A 56 -9.36 21.66 16.47
N TRP A 57 -8.63 20.55 16.32
CA TRP A 57 -9.21 19.21 16.29
C TRP A 57 -8.96 18.54 17.63
N ILE A 58 -10.03 18.13 18.32
CA ILE A 58 -9.98 17.48 19.63
C ILE A 58 -10.23 15.99 19.45
N VAL A 59 -9.40 15.14 20.05
CA VAL A 59 -9.56 13.68 20.03
C VAL A 59 -10.44 13.25 21.20
N ILE A 60 -11.52 12.53 20.91
CA ILE A 60 -12.42 11.92 21.89
C ILE A 60 -12.23 10.41 21.79
N GLU A 61 -11.84 9.78 22.90
CA GLU A 61 -11.71 8.32 22.99
C GLU A 61 -13.01 7.73 23.57
N GLU A 62 -13.66 6.82 22.84
CA GLU A 62 -14.99 6.26 23.19
C GLU A 62 -14.90 5.08 24.18
N ASN A 63 -13.92 5.07 25.08
CA ASN A 63 -13.80 4.02 26.09
C ASN A 63 -14.02 4.59 27.50
N ASP A 64 -15.28 4.55 27.91
CA ASP A 64 -15.78 5.02 29.19
C ASP A 64 -15.27 4.20 30.39
N GLN A 65 -15.02 4.89 31.50
CA GLN A 65 -14.83 4.41 32.88
C GLN A 65 -13.59 3.54 33.20
N THR A 66 -12.50 4.20 33.64
CA THR A 66 -11.83 4.01 34.96
C THR A 66 -10.73 5.07 35.07
N GLY A 67 -10.72 5.86 36.14
CA GLY A 67 -9.93 7.09 36.29
C GLY A 67 -8.42 6.92 36.43
N ALA A 68 -7.75 6.42 35.39
CA ALA A 68 -6.31 6.51 35.23
C ALA A 68 -6.00 7.49 34.08
N PRO A 69 -5.07 8.46 34.27
CA PRO A 69 -4.61 9.34 33.21
C PRO A 69 -3.71 8.53 32.26
N GLU A 70 -4.34 7.79 31.35
CA GLU A 70 -3.64 6.97 30.37
C GLU A 70 -2.92 7.89 29.38
N THR A 71 -1.61 7.75 29.37
CA THR A 71 -0.63 8.45 28.55
C THR A 71 -1.03 8.56 27.08
N SER A 72 -1.29 9.80 26.66
CA SER A 72 -1.09 10.41 25.33
C SER A 72 -0.55 9.49 24.22
N THR A 73 -1.42 8.67 23.65
CA THR A 73 -1.24 8.03 22.34
C THR A 73 -1.58 8.99 21.18
N ASP A 74 -1.78 10.27 21.49
CA ASP A 74 -2.03 11.42 20.62
C ASP A 74 -1.02 11.53 19.46
N GLY A 75 0.19 11.00 19.67
CA GLY A 75 1.28 11.05 18.70
C GLY A 75 1.19 10.05 17.55
N LEU A 76 0.44 8.95 17.64
CA LEU A 76 0.66 7.83 16.71
C LEU A 76 0.45 8.18 15.22
N LEU A 77 -0.54 9.02 14.90
CA LEU A 77 -0.74 9.54 13.54
C LEU A 77 0.21 10.71 13.22
N ALA A 78 0.47 11.56 14.21
CA ALA A 78 1.35 12.73 14.09
C ALA A 78 2.83 12.36 13.92
N THR A 79 3.26 11.19 14.42
CA THR A 79 4.64 10.68 14.36
C THR A 79 4.86 9.69 13.22
N THR A 80 3.84 9.43 12.39
CA THR A 80 4.05 8.55 11.23
C THR A 80 5.02 9.20 10.25
N SER A 81 5.86 8.39 9.61
CA SER A 81 6.71 8.86 8.51
C SER A 81 5.92 9.12 7.21
N TYR A 82 4.58 9.09 7.24
CA TYR A 82 3.76 9.28 6.04
C TYR A 82 3.93 10.68 5.46
N LEU A 83 3.99 11.72 6.29
CA LEU A 83 4.17 13.10 5.81
C LEU A 83 5.49 13.29 5.08
N ASP A 84 6.58 12.75 5.61
CA ASP A 84 7.89 12.81 4.95
C ASP A 84 7.86 12.13 3.59
N MET A 85 7.24 10.94 3.52
CA MET A 85 7.17 10.21 2.26
C MET A 85 6.19 10.85 1.24
N LEU A 86 5.12 11.49 1.71
CA LEU A 86 4.23 12.30 0.87
C LEU A 86 4.95 13.52 0.30
N ASN A 87 5.84 14.14 1.07
CA ASN A 87 6.60 15.31 0.65
C ASN A 87 7.86 14.98 -0.17
N ASP A 88 8.26 13.70 -0.27
CA ASP A 88 9.35 13.27 -1.15
C ASP A 88 8.94 13.34 -2.64
N SER A 89 9.12 14.53 -3.21
CA SER A 89 8.78 14.84 -4.60
C SER A 89 9.56 14.01 -5.61
N ARG A 90 10.84 13.71 -5.34
CA ARG A 90 11.70 12.93 -6.23
C ARG A 90 11.20 11.50 -6.32
N ARG A 91 10.91 10.88 -5.17
CA ARG A 91 10.33 9.55 -5.07
C ARG A 91 8.97 9.47 -5.76
N ASN A 92 8.07 10.42 -5.47
CA ASN A 92 6.72 10.42 -6.03
C ASN A 92 6.73 10.64 -7.56
N ARG A 93 7.66 11.44 -8.08
CA ARG A 93 7.86 11.59 -9.54
C ARG A 93 8.37 10.32 -10.19
N ALA A 94 9.33 9.63 -9.56
CA ALA A 94 9.86 8.38 -10.09
C ALA A 94 8.79 7.29 -10.17
N TYR A 95 7.96 7.13 -9.12
CA TYR A 95 6.84 6.18 -9.14
C TYR A 95 5.83 6.50 -10.24
N ARG A 96 5.39 7.76 -10.35
CA ARG A 96 4.43 8.17 -11.40
C ARG A 96 4.94 7.83 -12.80
N LEU A 97 6.18 8.19 -13.12
CA LEU A 97 6.76 7.90 -14.44
C LEU A 97 6.88 6.39 -14.70
N ALA A 98 7.20 5.60 -13.67
CA ALA A 98 7.27 4.15 -13.79
C ALA A 98 5.89 3.53 -14.02
N ILE A 99 4.86 4.02 -13.31
CA ILE A 99 3.47 3.58 -13.45
C ILE A 99 2.95 3.93 -14.85
N GLU A 100 3.07 5.18 -15.28
CA GLU A 100 2.67 5.64 -16.62
C GLU A 100 3.34 4.85 -17.74
N LYS A 101 4.61 4.48 -17.56
CA LYS A 101 5.34 3.66 -18.54
C LYS A 101 4.89 2.20 -18.56
N THR A 102 4.38 1.69 -17.44
CA THR A 102 3.99 0.28 -17.29
C THR A 102 2.54 0.04 -17.72
N ILE A 103 1.65 0.97 -17.41
CA ILE A 103 0.21 0.89 -17.70
C ILE A 103 -0.04 1.51 -19.07
N THR A 104 0.02 0.69 -20.11
CA THR A 104 -0.23 1.11 -21.50
C THR A 104 -1.64 0.77 -21.99
N GLU A 105 -2.35 -0.07 -21.25
CA GLU A 105 -3.70 -0.55 -21.55
C GLU A 105 -4.45 -0.85 -20.24
N PRO A 106 -5.79 -0.94 -20.26
CA PRO A 106 -6.57 -1.27 -19.07
C PRO A 106 -6.10 -2.58 -18.44
N CYS A 107 -5.65 -2.52 -17.18
CA CYS A 107 -5.14 -3.66 -16.44
C CYS A 107 -5.50 -3.58 -14.95
N HIS A 108 -5.25 -4.66 -14.22
CA HIS A 108 -5.46 -4.71 -12.77
C HIS A 108 -4.15 -4.45 -12.04
N VAL A 109 -4.20 -3.53 -11.07
CA VAL A 109 -3.03 -3.14 -10.27
C VAL A 109 -3.24 -3.52 -8.81
N LEU A 110 -2.18 -3.97 -8.15
CA LEU A 110 -2.14 -4.27 -6.73
C LEU A 110 -1.12 -3.38 -6.03
N ASP A 111 -1.58 -2.50 -5.14
CA ASP A 111 -0.75 -1.63 -4.31
C ASP A 111 -0.56 -2.25 -2.92
N ILE A 112 0.65 -2.71 -2.63
CA ILE A 112 1.00 -3.35 -1.36
C ILE A 112 1.53 -2.29 -0.40
N GLY A 113 0.89 -2.18 0.76
CA GLY A 113 1.22 -1.15 1.74
C GLY A 113 0.73 0.22 1.29
N ALA A 114 -0.48 0.28 0.71
CA ALA A 114 -1.06 1.47 0.09
C ALA A 114 -1.04 2.71 1.00
N GLY A 115 -1.08 2.55 2.33
CA GLY A 115 -0.98 3.65 3.29
C GLY A 115 -2.05 4.71 3.01
N THR A 116 -1.62 5.89 2.56
CA THR A 116 -2.50 7.01 2.18
C THR A 116 -3.18 6.84 0.81
N GLY A 117 -2.93 5.74 0.09
CA GLY A 117 -3.49 5.43 -1.22
C GLY A 117 -2.86 6.18 -2.39
N LEU A 118 -1.74 6.88 -2.18
CA LEU A 118 -1.17 7.78 -3.18
C LEU A 118 -0.77 7.05 -4.48
N LEU A 119 -0.14 5.87 -4.37
CA LEU A 119 0.31 5.12 -5.55
C LEU A 119 -0.85 4.48 -6.29
N SER A 120 -1.82 3.93 -5.55
CA SER A 120 -3.10 3.45 -6.11
C SER A 120 -3.82 4.52 -6.94
N MET A 121 -3.82 5.79 -6.53
CA MET A 121 -4.43 6.89 -7.29
C MET A 121 -3.63 7.30 -8.54
N MET A 122 -2.34 6.96 -8.61
CA MET A 122 -1.52 7.21 -9.81
C MET A 122 -1.71 6.14 -10.88
N ALA A 123 -2.18 4.95 -10.49
CA ALA A 123 -2.27 3.77 -11.33
C ALA A 123 -3.59 3.65 -12.10
#